data_AF-A0A6J6EUC8-F1
#
_entry.id   AF-A0A6J6EUC8-F1
#
_cell.length_a   1.000
_cell.length_b   1.000
_cell.length_c   1.000
_cell.angle_alpha   90.00
_cell.angle_beta   90.00
_cell.angle_gamma   90.00
#
_symmetry.space_group_name_H-M   'P 1'
#
loop_
_entity.id
_entity.type
_entity.pdbx_description
1 polymer ?
#
loop_
_entity_poly.entity_id
_entity_poly.type
_entity_poly.pdbx_seq_one_letter_code
_entity_poly.pdbx_strand_id
1 'polypeptide(L)'
;MFLSDGIIATSRAYVNNEWIDGGIKVIDSKLTSYGEVAGQNGMAIPGYVDLQVNGHGGVDLLTAKSTDEIRKLSRSLYANGVIAFLPTLITGPKELSLHALNLIEAVRKNPLPGEAQIIGTHLEGPFISPVKSGMHPVEHIKVPDQTLIGEFLRAGKISQVTIAPELPGAIELIKFLTASGVVVSLGHSNATAAQAHAGFDAGAKTITHLWNAMKKRSESEPGLAQVALERDDVIIQLIIDEVHLDSELVIHSLKQCPGRFIVTNDAVSAAGVGEGVFAFGETDIKVENGRATGMDGTLAGGVGTLDKSLKLMWEYGVGLEDAIDSVTSRPADLMDMGQLGRLDLGSPVQILSL
;
A
#
# COMPACT_ATOMS: atom_id res chain seq x y z
N MET A 1 -16.41 -1.31 -6.97
CA MET A 1 -17.22 -0.06 -6.91
C MET A 1 -18.20 -0.17 -5.76
N PHE A 2 -18.35 0.89 -4.97
CA PHE A 2 -19.28 0.91 -3.84
C PHE A 2 -20.73 0.96 -4.28
N LEU A 3 -21.58 0.30 -3.50
CA LEU A 3 -23.03 0.31 -3.68
C LEU A 3 -23.60 1.62 -3.10
N SER A 4 -24.56 2.24 -3.77
CA SER A 4 -25.19 3.47 -3.29
C SER A 4 -26.45 3.20 -2.47
N ASP A 5 -27.42 2.47 -3.04
CA ASP A 5 -28.71 2.20 -2.42
C ASP A 5 -29.28 0.86 -2.94
N GLY A 6 -30.01 0.16 -2.06
CA GLY A 6 -30.83 -0.99 -2.43
C GLY A 6 -30.66 -2.20 -1.53
N ILE A 7 -31.51 -3.21 -1.75
CA ILE A 7 -31.35 -4.55 -1.20
C ILE A 7 -30.63 -5.38 -2.26
N ILE A 8 -29.46 -5.91 -1.92
CA ILE A 8 -28.60 -6.65 -2.84
C ILE A 8 -28.54 -8.10 -2.38
N ALA A 9 -29.00 -8.99 -3.25
CA ALA A 9 -28.97 -10.43 -3.02
C ALA A 9 -27.55 -10.97 -3.28
N THR A 10 -26.70 -10.91 -2.25
CA THR A 10 -25.38 -11.57 -2.21
C THR A 10 -25.48 -13.01 -1.71
N SER A 11 -24.48 -13.83 -1.98
CA SER A 11 -24.41 -15.18 -1.39
C SER A 11 -24.11 -15.10 0.11
N ARG A 12 -23.17 -14.22 0.50
CA ARG A 12 -22.77 -13.96 1.88
C ARG A 12 -22.09 -12.60 2.02
N ALA A 13 -21.98 -12.13 3.26
CA ALA A 13 -21.29 -10.89 3.64
C ALA A 13 -20.19 -11.18 4.68
N TYR A 14 -19.00 -10.60 4.51
CA TYR A 14 -17.86 -10.75 5.42
C TYR A 14 -17.90 -9.67 6.50
N VAL A 15 -18.76 -9.84 7.51
CA VAL A 15 -19.06 -8.85 8.55
C VAL A 15 -18.25 -9.17 9.80
N ASN A 16 -17.52 -8.19 10.34
CA ASN A 16 -16.69 -8.37 11.55
C ASN A 16 -15.80 -9.63 11.54
N ASN A 17 -15.21 -9.94 10.37
CA ASN A 17 -14.36 -11.11 10.11
C ASN A 17 -15.09 -12.46 10.18
N GLU A 18 -16.41 -12.47 10.04
CA GLU A 18 -17.23 -13.67 9.96
C GLU A 18 -18.10 -13.65 8.69
N TRP A 19 -18.34 -14.82 8.11
CA TRP A 19 -19.29 -14.94 6.99
C TRP A 19 -20.71 -15.04 7.51
N ILE A 20 -21.55 -14.10 7.06
CA ILE A 20 -23.00 -14.12 7.28
C ILE A 20 -23.68 -14.44 5.95
N ASP A 21 -24.46 -15.51 5.92
CA ASP A 21 -25.22 -15.89 4.73
C ASP A 21 -26.31 -14.87 4.42
N GLY A 22 -26.54 -14.62 3.13
CA GLY A 22 -27.62 -13.78 2.66
C GLY A 22 -27.21 -12.45 2.04
N GLY A 23 -28.23 -11.68 1.70
CA GLY A 23 -28.11 -10.36 1.10
C GLY A 23 -27.74 -9.26 2.10
N ILE A 24 -27.54 -8.06 1.57
CA ILE A 24 -27.30 -6.84 2.32
C ILE A 24 -28.28 -5.73 1.91
N LYS A 25 -28.43 -4.72 2.76
CA LYS A 25 -29.12 -3.48 2.41
C LYS A 25 -28.20 -2.28 2.56
N VAL A 26 -28.16 -1.45 1.54
CA VAL A 26 -27.34 -0.23 1.49
C VAL A 26 -28.26 0.98 1.36
N ILE A 27 -27.96 2.04 2.11
CA ILE A 27 -28.60 3.36 2.00
C ILE A 27 -27.49 4.41 2.09
N ASP A 28 -27.48 5.40 1.19
CA ASP A 28 -26.50 6.48 1.16
C ASP A 28 -25.03 5.98 1.23
N SER A 29 -24.72 4.94 0.46
CA SER A 29 -23.42 4.24 0.44
C SER A 29 -22.99 3.56 1.75
N LYS A 30 -23.94 3.27 2.65
CA LYS A 30 -23.67 2.63 3.94
C LYS A 30 -24.46 1.35 4.11
N LEU A 31 -23.82 0.31 4.64
CA LEU A 31 -24.49 -0.91 5.05
C LEU A 31 -25.47 -0.61 6.19
N THR A 32 -26.73 -1.02 6.05
CA THR A 32 -27.81 -0.78 7.04
C THR A 32 -28.43 -2.06 7.59
N SER A 33 -28.33 -3.17 6.86
CA SER A 33 -28.65 -4.52 7.33
C SER A 33 -27.92 -5.57 6.50
N TYR A 34 -27.80 -6.78 7.05
CA TYR A 34 -27.23 -7.97 6.42
C TYR A 34 -28.05 -9.21 6.85
N GLY A 35 -27.89 -10.32 6.13
CA GLY A 35 -28.75 -11.50 6.31
C GLY A 35 -30.10 -11.37 5.62
N GLU A 36 -30.20 -10.49 4.62
CA GLU A 36 -31.37 -10.36 3.75
C GLU A 36 -31.53 -11.60 2.85
N VAL A 37 -32.53 -11.62 1.98
CA VAL A 37 -32.75 -12.73 1.04
C VAL A 37 -31.47 -13.05 0.25
N ALA A 38 -31.00 -14.28 0.38
CA ALA A 38 -29.78 -14.76 -0.26
C ALA A 38 -29.92 -14.77 -1.79
N GLY A 39 -28.90 -14.25 -2.47
CA GLY A 39 -28.67 -14.47 -3.89
C GLY A 39 -27.70 -15.62 -4.12
N GLN A 40 -27.40 -15.91 -5.39
CA GLN A 40 -26.44 -16.96 -5.76
C GLN A 40 -25.04 -16.44 -6.11
N ASN A 41 -24.88 -15.13 -6.28
CA ASN A 41 -23.65 -14.54 -6.83
C ASN A 41 -23.15 -13.37 -5.98
N GLY A 42 -21.83 -13.21 -5.93
CA GLY A 42 -21.16 -12.06 -5.31
C GLY A 42 -21.15 -12.11 -3.78
N MET A 43 -20.04 -11.67 -3.20
CA MET A 43 -19.84 -11.58 -1.76
C MET A 43 -19.69 -10.13 -1.34
N ALA A 44 -20.40 -9.70 -0.30
CA ALA A 44 -20.22 -8.37 0.26
C ALA A 44 -18.95 -8.35 1.12
N ILE A 45 -18.01 -7.47 0.80
CA ILE A 45 -16.74 -7.34 1.51
C ILE A 45 -16.50 -5.88 1.95
N PRO A 46 -15.60 -5.65 2.92
CA PRO A 46 -15.20 -4.29 3.28
C PRO A 46 -14.53 -3.58 2.10
N GLY A 47 -14.53 -2.25 2.15
CA GLY A 47 -13.70 -1.45 1.25
C GLY A 47 -12.20 -1.62 1.53
N TYR A 48 -11.39 -1.40 0.52
CA TYR A 48 -9.94 -1.63 0.58
C TYR A 48 -9.18 -0.54 1.34
N VAL A 49 -8.05 -0.93 1.92
CA VAL A 49 -7.06 -0.03 2.51
C VAL A 49 -5.70 -0.26 1.85
N ASP A 50 -5.18 0.75 1.15
CA ASP A 50 -3.92 0.64 0.41
C ASP A 50 -2.80 1.44 1.08
N LEU A 51 -1.71 0.78 1.46
CA LEU A 51 -0.60 1.40 2.21
C LEU A 51 0.51 1.95 1.32
N GLN A 52 0.43 1.78 -0.01
CA GLN A 52 1.46 2.28 -0.93
C GLN A 52 0.85 2.77 -2.24
N VAL A 53 0.61 4.08 -2.34
CA VAL A 53 0.01 4.72 -3.52
C VAL A 53 0.83 5.94 -3.88
N ASN A 54 1.63 5.88 -4.96
CA ASN A 54 2.41 7.01 -5.47
C ASN A 54 1.58 7.97 -6.34
N GLY A 55 0.54 7.42 -6.99
CA GLY A 55 -0.35 8.16 -7.86
C GLY A 55 -1.57 7.34 -8.27
N HIS A 56 -2.61 8.03 -8.75
CA HIS A 56 -3.81 7.41 -9.34
C HIS A 56 -4.62 8.47 -10.10
N GLY A 57 -5.40 8.07 -11.11
CA GLY A 57 -6.32 8.97 -11.84
C GLY A 57 -5.62 10.10 -12.60
N GLY A 58 -4.38 9.86 -13.05
CA GLY A 58 -3.55 10.81 -13.78
C GLY A 58 -2.87 11.86 -12.90
N VAL A 59 -2.80 11.61 -11.59
CA VAL A 59 -2.12 12.48 -10.62
C VAL A 59 -0.99 11.71 -9.97
N ASP A 60 0.21 12.28 -10.02
CA ASP A 60 1.39 11.87 -9.24
C ASP A 60 1.44 12.70 -7.96
N LEU A 61 1.66 12.07 -6.80
CA LEU A 61 1.59 12.76 -5.51
C LEU A 61 2.78 13.69 -5.27
N LEU A 62 3.98 13.32 -5.73
CA LEU A 62 5.19 14.10 -5.49
C LEU A 62 5.17 15.42 -6.28
N THR A 63 4.57 15.40 -7.47
CA THR A 63 4.45 16.56 -8.38
C THR A 63 3.07 17.22 -8.38
N ALA A 64 2.17 16.80 -7.49
CA ALA A 64 0.85 17.39 -7.33
C ALA A 64 0.96 18.90 -7.04
N LYS A 65 0.15 19.70 -7.73
CA LYS A 65 0.22 21.18 -7.73
C LYS A 65 -0.79 21.83 -6.81
N SER A 66 -1.82 21.10 -6.39
CA SER A 66 -2.93 21.65 -5.62
C SER A 66 -3.67 20.59 -4.81
N THR A 67 -4.43 21.03 -3.82
CA THR A 67 -5.32 20.15 -3.05
C THR A 67 -6.42 19.51 -3.90
N ASP A 68 -6.83 20.16 -5.00
CA ASP A 68 -7.81 19.61 -5.94
C ASP A 68 -7.27 18.37 -6.68
N GLU A 69 -5.98 18.33 -6.99
CA GLU A 69 -5.34 17.15 -7.57
C GLU A 69 -5.28 15.99 -6.56
N ILE A 70 -4.94 16.25 -5.30
CA ILE A 70 -4.98 15.24 -4.23
C ILE A 70 -6.40 14.70 -4.03
N ARG A 71 -7.42 15.58 -4.08
CA ARG A 71 -8.83 15.18 -4.00
C ARG A 71 -9.27 14.37 -5.23
N LYS A 72 -8.85 14.77 -6.44
CA LYS A 72 -9.11 14.00 -7.67
C LYS A 72 -8.56 12.59 -7.55
N LEU A 73 -7.31 12.44 -7.10
CA LEU A 73 -6.70 11.14 -6.81
C LEU A 73 -7.53 10.35 -5.79
N SER A 74 -7.89 10.97 -4.67
CA SER A 74 -8.66 10.33 -3.60
C SER A 74 -10.05 9.86 -4.05
N ARG A 75 -10.74 10.62 -4.92
CA ARG A 75 -12.02 10.21 -5.54
C ARG A 75 -11.83 9.07 -6.52
N SER A 76 -10.73 9.08 -7.27
CA SER A 76 -10.39 8.03 -8.23
C SER A 76 -10.16 6.70 -7.51
N LEU A 77 -9.42 6.69 -6.40
CA LEU A 77 -9.27 5.53 -5.52
C LEU A 77 -10.61 5.06 -4.95
N TYR A 78 -11.44 5.99 -4.44
CA TYR A 78 -12.75 5.66 -3.89
C TYR A 78 -13.68 4.99 -4.92
N ALA A 79 -13.69 5.49 -6.16
CA ALA A 79 -14.44 4.87 -7.25
C ALA A 79 -14.00 3.41 -7.54
N ASN A 80 -12.73 3.09 -7.24
CA ASN A 80 -12.12 1.78 -7.40
C ASN A 80 -12.11 0.93 -6.11
N GLY A 81 -12.95 1.26 -5.12
CA GLY A 81 -13.17 0.41 -3.95
C GLY A 81 -12.23 0.65 -2.77
N VAL A 82 -11.35 1.65 -2.84
CA VAL A 82 -10.45 2.01 -1.75
C VAL A 82 -11.12 3.02 -0.81
N ILE A 83 -11.31 2.68 0.46
CA ILE A 83 -11.87 3.58 1.48
C ILE A 83 -10.82 4.39 2.21
N ALA A 84 -9.58 3.90 2.29
CA ALA A 84 -8.51 4.57 2.98
C ALA A 84 -7.15 4.24 2.35
N PHE A 85 -6.20 5.15 2.43
CA PHE A 85 -4.89 4.92 1.85
C PHE A 85 -3.77 5.78 2.47
N LEU A 86 -2.54 5.34 2.26
CA LEU A 86 -1.35 6.15 2.46
C LEU A 86 -0.90 6.71 1.10
N PRO A 87 -1.05 8.03 0.85
CA PRO A 87 -0.28 8.70 -0.18
C PRO A 87 1.21 8.47 0.08
N THR A 88 1.90 7.93 -0.92
CA THR A 88 3.32 7.60 -0.90
C THR A 88 4.11 8.64 -1.65
N LEU A 89 5.13 9.19 -0.99
CA LEU A 89 6.09 10.07 -1.61
C LEU A 89 7.40 9.30 -1.77
N ILE A 90 7.80 9.09 -3.01
CA ILE A 90 9.12 8.56 -3.34
C ILE A 90 10.22 9.59 -3.03
N THR A 91 11.47 9.13 -3.02
CA THR A 91 12.65 9.99 -2.97
C THR A 91 12.60 11.08 -4.04
N GLY A 92 12.85 12.33 -3.65
CA GLY A 92 12.90 13.46 -4.58
C GLY A 92 13.47 14.72 -3.90
N PRO A 93 13.42 15.87 -4.60
CA PRO A 93 13.81 17.15 -4.02
C PRO A 93 13.01 17.44 -2.75
N LYS A 94 13.72 17.87 -1.70
CA LYS A 94 13.14 18.18 -0.39
C LYS A 94 11.97 19.15 -0.51
N GLU A 95 12.10 20.14 -1.38
CA GLU A 95 11.09 21.19 -1.61
C GLU A 95 9.80 20.61 -2.19
N LEU A 96 9.90 19.64 -3.10
CA LEU A 96 8.73 18.94 -3.65
C LEU A 96 8.07 18.06 -2.59
N SER A 97 8.85 17.30 -1.82
CA SER A 97 8.30 16.48 -0.72
C SER A 97 7.58 17.35 0.31
N LEU A 98 8.15 18.48 0.72
CA LEU A 98 7.51 19.42 1.64
C LEU A 98 6.24 20.03 1.05
N HIS A 99 6.24 20.38 -0.24
CA HIS A 99 5.05 20.89 -0.92
C HIS A 99 3.92 19.85 -0.92
N ALA A 100 4.21 18.63 -1.39
CA ALA A 100 3.26 17.53 -1.45
C ALA A 100 2.70 17.19 -0.06
N LEU A 101 3.57 17.12 0.97
CA LEU A 101 3.15 16.88 2.36
C LEU A 101 2.13 17.91 2.86
N ASN A 102 2.35 19.20 2.58
CA ASN A 102 1.41 20.25 2.98
C ASN A 102 0.05 20.11 2.27
N LEU A 103 0.04 19.76 0.98
CA LEU A 103 -1.20 19.53 0.22
C LEU A 103 -1.96 18.31 0.76
N ILE A 104 -1.25 17.21 0.97
CA ILE A 104 -1.79 15.96 1.54
C ILE A 104 -2.40 16.23 2.92
N GLU A 105 -1.66 16.90 3.80
CA GLU A 105 -2.10 17.20 5.16
C GLU A 105 -3.34 18.12 5.18
N ALA A 106 -3.43 19.07 4.25
CA ALA A 106 -4.60 19.95 4.11
C ALA A 106 -5.86 19.16 3.72
N VAL A 107 -5.75 18.21 2.79
CA VAL A 107 -6.87 17.33 2.40
C VAL A 107 -7.21 16.36 3.52
N ARG A 108 -6.20 15.75 4.17
CA ARG A 108 -6.38 14.83 5.30
C ARG A 108 -7.20 15.43 6.45
N LYS A 109 -6.94 16.71 6.77
CA LYS A 109 -7.66 17.43 7.82
C LYS A 109 -9.09 17.83 7.43
N ASN A 110 -9.41 17.83 6.13
CA ASN A 110 -10.70 18.28 5.59
C ASN A 110 -11.23 17.26 4.57
N PRO A 111 -11.55 16.02 4.99
CA PRO A 111 -12.08 15.01 4.08
C PRO A 111 -13.46 15.42 3.55
N LEU A 112 -13.76 15.09 2.29
CA LEU A 112 -15.08 15.28 1.70
C LEU A 112 -15.73 13.92 1.40
N PRO A 113 -17.08 13.85 1.34
CA PRO A 113 -17.77 12.64 0.89
C PRO A 113 -17.30 12.21 -0.51
N GLY A 114 -17.18 10.88 -0.70
CA GLY A 114 -16.74 10.30 -1.98
C GLY A 114 -15.23 10.35 -2.23
N GLU A 115 -14.43 10.69 -1.22
CA GLU A 115 -12.97 10.62 -1.24
C GLU A 115 -12.48 9.46 -0.36
N ALA A 116 -11.48 8.71 -0.83
CA ALA A 116 -10.76 7.77 0.02
C ALA A 116 -10.06 8.54 1.15
N GLN A 117 -10.15 8.04 2.37
CA GLN A 117 -9.59 8.68 3.55
C GLN A 117 -8.06 8.59 3.55
N ILE A 118 -7.38 9.72 3.61
CA ILE A 118 -5.93 9.76 3.87
C ILE A 118 -5.70 9.43 5.35
N ILE A 119 -4.99 8.34 5.65
CA ILE A 119 -4.74 7.90 7.04
C ILE A 119 -3.38 8.38 7.59
N GLY A 120 -2.56 8.96 6.72
CA GLY A 120 -1.24 9.54 6.96
C GLY A 120 -0.48 9.61 5.64
N THR A 121 0.83 9.81 5.69
CA THR A 121 1.71 9.72 4.51
C THR A 121 2.71 8.59 4.71
N HIS A 122 3.00 7.86 3.63
CA HIS A 122 4.13 6.96 3.53
C HIS A 122 5.29 7.69 2.85
N LEU A 123 6.44 7.79 3.52
CA LEU A 123 7.68 8.24 2.88
C LEU A 123 8.48 7.03 2.44
N GLU A 124 8.56 6.80 1.13
CA GLU A 124 9.40 5.75 0.56
C GLU A 124 10.79 6.33 0.24
N GLY A 125 11.66 6.33 1.24
CA GLY A 125 12.90 7.10 1.23
C GLY A 125 12.77 8.48 1.88
N PRO A 126 13.79 9.34 1.77
CA PRO A 126 15.01 9.19 0.96
C PRO A 126 16.11 8.32 1.60
N PHE A 127 15.85 7.72 2.77
CA PHE A 127 16.83 6.93 3.54
C PHE A 127 16.96 5.47 3.05
N ILE A 128 17.18 5.32 1.74
CA ILE A 128 17.24 4.03 1.06
C ILE A 128 18.61 3.79 0.41
N SER A 129 18.87 2.56 -0.01
CA SER A 129 20.18 2.18 -0.55
C SER A 129 20.35 2.67 -1.99
N PRO A 130 21.42 3.42 -2.33
CA PRO A 130 21.67 3.86 -3.70
C PRO A 130 21.79 2.72 -4.71
N VAL A 131 22.29 1.55 -4.29
CA VAL A 131 22.43 0.37 -5.16
C VAL A 131 21.13 -0.40 -5.36
N LYS A 132 20.06 0.00 -4.65
CA LYS A 132 18.71 -0.54 -4.73
C LYS A 132 17.69 0.59 -4.92
N SER A 133 18.09 1.62 -5.66
CA SER A 133 17.25 2.79 -5.90
C SER A 133 15.97 2.44 -6.66
N GLY A 134 15.99 1.44 -7.55
CA GLY A 134 14.89 1.24 -8.49
C GLY A 134 14.67 2.53 -9.28
N MET A 135 13.43 3.04 -9.27
CA MET A 135 13.07 4.31 -9.90
C MET A 135 13.34 5.55 -9.04
N HIS A 136 13.88 5.41 -7.83
CA HIS A 136 14.21 6.56 -6.98
C HIS A 136 15.44 7.31 -7.54
N PRO A 137 15.37 8.65 -7.71
CA PRO A 137 16.50 9.45 -8.18
C PRO A 137 17.65 9.42 -7.15
N VAL A 138 18.80 8.87 -7.58
CA VAL A 138 19.94 8.56 -6.71
C VAL A 138 20.55 9.81 -6.08
N GLU A 139 20.51 10.94 -6.76
CA GLU A 139 20.98 12.26 -6.30
C GLU A 139 20.22 12.80 -5.08
N HIS A 140 18.99 12.33 -4.89
CA HIS A 140 18.13 12.72 -3.77
C HIS A 140 18.14 11.70 -2.63
N ILE A 141 18.74 10.52 -2.82
CA ILE A 141 18.95 9.55 -1.76
C ILE A 141 19.90 10.14 -0.71
N LYS A 142 19.54 9.97 0.57
CA LYS A 142 20.30 10.46 1.72
C LYS A 142 20.59 9.32 2.68
N VAL A 143 21.70 9.45 3.41
CA VAL A 143 21.85 8.68 4.64
C VAL A 143 20.80 9.17 5.67
N PRO A 144 20.35 8.31 6.59
CA PRO A 144 19.49 8.67 7.72
C PRO A 144 19.84 10.03 8.35
N ASP A 145 18.87 10.94 8.34
CA ASP A 145 19.02 12.32 8.84
C ASP A 145 17.81 12.73 9.69
N GLN A 146 18.03 12.88 10.99
CA GLN A 146 17.00 13.29 11.95
C GLN A 146 16.50 14.72 11.73
N THR A 147 17.33 15.61 11.16
CA THR A 147 16.91 16.98 10.87
C THR A 147 15.90 16.96 9.74
N LEU A 148 16.22 16.27 8.64
CA LEU A 148 15.36 16.17 7.47
C LEU A 148 14.03 15.49 7.78
N ILE A 149 14.03 14.34 8.46
CA ILE A 149 12.78 13.67 8.83
C ILE A 149 11.96 14.53 9.80
N GLY A 150 12.61 15.29 10.68
CA GLY A 150 11.96 16.24 11.58
C GLY A 150 11.30 17.42 10.84
N GLU A 151 11.79 17.79 9.66
CA GLU A 151 11.11 18.74 8.77
C GLU A 151 9.85 18.13 8.15
N PHE A 152 9.93 16.90 7.64
CA PHE A 152 8.78 16.20 7.07
C PHE A 152 7.68 15.93 8.09
N LEU A 153 8.04 15.48 9.30
CA LEU A 153 7.10 15.26 10.41
C LEU A 153 6.37 16.53 10.85
N ARG A 154 6.97 17.72 10.66
CA ARG A 154 6.33 19.00 10.93
C ARG A 154 5.40 19.45 9.80
N ALA A 155 5.66 19.02 8.56
CA ALA A 155 4.85 19.39 7.40
C ALA A 155 3.54 18.60 7.30
N GLY A 156 3.51 17.34 7.76
CA GLY A 156 2.31 16.52 7.70
C GLY A 156 2.37 15.27 8.59
N LYS A 157 1.23 14.57 8.72
CA LYS A 157 1.17 13.30 9.45
C LYS A 157 1.87 12.20 8.66
N ILE A 158 3.10 11.87 9.03
CA ILE A 158 3.80 10.68 8.52
C ILE A 158 3.36 9.47 9.34
N SER A 159 2.88 8.43 8.66
CA SER A 159 2.43 7.18 9.28
C SER A 159 3.35 6.00 8.98
N GLN A 160 4.01 6.01 7.83
CA GLN A 160 4.97 4.98 7.45
C GLN A 160 6.25 5.59 6.85
N VAL A 161 7.42 5.01 7.12
CA VAL A 161 8.68 5.37 6.46
C VAL A 161 9.41 4.10 6.02
N THR A 162 9.81 4.02 4.76
CA THR A 162 10.68 2.96 4.23
C THR A 162 12.15 3.37 4.37
N ILE A 163 12.95 2.50 5.01
CA ILE A 163 14.36 2.74 5.31
C ILE A 163 15.19 1.51 4.94
N ALA A 164 16.38 1.74 4.40
CA ALA A 164 17.39 0.70 4.22
C ALA A 164 18.22 0.55 5.52
N PRO A 165 18.12 -0.60 6.23
CA PRO A 165 18.71 -0.76 7.57
C PRO A 165 20.24 -0.82 7.56
N GLU A 166 20.87 -1.06 6.41
CA GLU A 166 22.33 -1.11 6.30
C GLU A 166 23.01 0.27 6.31
N LEU A 167 22.23 1.36 6.17
CA LEU A 167 22.80 2.69 6.08
C LEU A 167 23.32 3.20 7.44
N PRO A 168 24.40 3.99 7.46
CA PRO A 168 24.89 4.62 8.69
C PRO A 168 23.80 5.46 9.35
N GLY A 169 23.54 5.23 10.64
CA GLY A 169 22.50 5.93 11.40
C GLY A 169 21.08 5.38 11.25
N ALA A 170 20.88 4.32 10.44
CA ALA A 170 19.55 3.78 10.19
C ALA A 170 18.93 3.21 11.47
N ILE A 171 19.70 2.44 12.24
CA ILE A 171 19.20 1.79 13.47
C ILE A 171 18.69 2.83 14.49
N GLU A 172 19.42 3.95 14.67
CA GLU A 172 19.02 5.04 15.55
C GLU A 172 17.76 5.74 15.03
N LEU A 173 17.66 5.96 13.73
CA LEU A 173 16.49 6.57 13.11
C LEU A 173 15.26 5.67 13.20
N ILE A 174 15.41 4.36 13.00
CA ILE A 174 14.34 3.37 13.15
C ILE A 174 13.77 3.43 14.58
N LYS A 175 14.63 3.38 15.60
CA LYS A 175 14.22 3.49 17.01
C LYS A 175 13.47 4.80 17.28
N PHE A 176 13.98 5.92 16.77
CA PHE A 176 13.35 7.24 16.93
C PHE A 176 11.94 7.28 16.31
N LEU A 177 11.77 6.77 15.09
CA LEU A 177 10.50 6.76 14.38
C LEU A 177 9.49 5.83 15.05
N THR A 178 9.90 4.61 15.41
CA THR A 178 9.03 3.66 16.11
C THR A 178 8.58 4.23 17.46
N ALA A 179 9.49 4.86 18.23
CA ALA A 179 9.13 5.54 19.49
C ALA A 179 8.18 6.73 19.29
N SER A 180 8.14 7.31 18.09
CA SER A 180 7.23 8.40 17.72
C SER A 180 5.89 7.91 17.15
N GLY A 181 5.64 6.60 17.15
CA GLY A 181 4.42 5.99 16.62
C GLY A 181 4.37 5.90 15.09
N VAL A 182 5.50 6.07 14.40
CA VAL A 182 5.61 5.88 12.95
C VAL A 182 5.94 4.42 12.66
N VAL A 183 5.21 3.79 11.74
CA VAL A 183 5.54 2.45 11.27
C VAL A 183 6.78 2.52 10.39
N VAL A 184 7.82 1.82 10.80
CA VAL A 184 9.02 1.69 9.96
C VAL A 184 8.90 0.42 9.14
N SER A 185 9.09 0.58 7.83
CA SER A 185 9.21 -0.49 6.85
C SER A 185 10.66 -0.62 6.38
N LEU A 186 11.17 -1.84 6.22
CA LEU A 186 12.46 -2.05 5.56
C LEU A 186 12.25 -2.24 4.05
N GLY A 187 13.06 -1.60 3.22
CA GLY A 187 12.90 -1.69 1.75
C GLY A 187 14.00 -0.94 1.02
N HIS A 188 14.06 -1.11 -0.31
CA HIS A 188 15.11 -0.52 -1.16
C HIS A 188 16.51 -0.70 -0.57
N SER A 189 16.84 -1.95 -0.22
CA SER A 189 17.94 -2.27 0.68
C SER A 189 18.81 -3.39 0.13
N ASN A 190 20.12 -3.20 0.30
CA ASN A 190 21.14 -4.19 0.01
C ASN A 190 21.65 -4.90 1.28
N ALA A 191 20.87 -4.87 2.35
CA ALA A 191 21.25 -5.39 3.65
C ALA A 191 21.64 -6.88 3.62
N THR A 192 22.64 -7.21 4.43
CA THR A 192 22.92 -8.60 4.86
C THR A 192 21.84 -9.08 5.82
N ALA A 193 21.83 -10.38 6.14
CA ALA A 193 20.87 -10.93 7.09
C ALA A 193 21.04 -10.29 8.48
N ALA A 194 22.29 -10.12 8.93
CA ALA A 194 22.59 -9.48 10.21
C ALA A 194 22.06 -8.04 10.29
N GLN A 195 22.17 -7.27 9.20
CA GLN A 195 21.65 -5.90 9.12
C GLN A 195 20.12 -5.87 9.06
N ALA A 196 19.50 -6.82 8.35
CA ALA A 196 18.05 -6.96 8.33
C ALA A 196 17.49 -7.28 9.73
N HIS A 197 18.07 -8.26 10.43
CA HIS A 197 17.71 -8.56 11.82
C HIS A 197 17.87 -7.34 12.72
N ALA A 198 19.01 -6.63 12.63
CA ALA A 198 19.23 -5.42 13.41
C ALA A 198 18.16 -4.34 13.15
N GLY A 199 17.70 -4.17 11.91
CA GLY A 199 16.62 -3.24 11.56
C GLY A 199 15.28 -3.62 12.17
N PHE A 200 14.90 -4.90 12.10
CA PHE A 200 13.67 -5.39 12.74
C PHE A 200 13.76 -5.32 14.27
N ASP A 201 14.89 -5.71 14.86
CA ASP A 201 15.13 -5.64 16.31
C ASP A 201 15.16 -4.20 16.84
N ALA A 202 15.46 -3.23 15.97
CA ALA A 202 15.37 -1.80 16.27
C ALA A 202 13.92 -1.27 16.29
N GLY A 203 12.95 -2.06 15.82
CA GLY A 203 11.53 -1.74 15.88
C GLY A 203 10.84 -1.55 14.52
N ALA A 204 11.48 -1.89 13.40
CA ALA A 204 10.78 -1.99 12.13
C ALA A 204 9.76 -3.14 12.17
N LYS A 205 8.54 -2.91 11.69
CA LYS A 205 7.41 -3.86 11.81
C LYS A 205 7.05 -4.56 10.50
N THR A 206 7.50 -4.01 9.38
CA THR A 206 7.05 -4.44 8.05
C THR A 206 8.18 -4.33 7.03
N ILE A 207 7.96 -4.95 5.87
CA ILE A 207 8.81 -4.86 4.68
C ILE A 207 8.01 -4.28 3.52
N THR A 208 8.59 -3.37 2.75
CA THR A 208 7.97 -2.73 1.57
C THR A 208 8.19 -3.63 0.36
N HIS A 209 7.12 -3.87 -0.44
CA HIS A 209 7.09 -4.66 -1.68
C HIS A 209 8.13 -5.80 -1.75
N LEU A 210 7.95 -6.81 -0.89
CA LEU A 210 8.83 -7.97 -0.74
C LEU A 210 9.41 -8.44 -2.09
N TRP A 211 10.73 -8.65 -2.11
CA TRP A 211 11.57 -9.00 -3.27
C TRP A 211 11.96 -7.83 -4.20
N ASN A 212 11.12 -6.82 -4.35
CA ASN A 212 11.40 -5.68 -5.23
C ASN A 212 12.47 -4.77 -4.60
N ALA A 213 13.43 -4.31 -5.43
CA ALA A 213 14.55 -3.47 -4.98
C ALA A 213 15.31 -4.01 -3.74
N MET A 214 15.51 -5.32 -3.65
CA MET A 214 16.23 -5.95 -2.53
C MET A 214 17.47 -6.73 -2.98
N LYS A 215 18.40 -6.97 -2.05
CA LYS A 215 19.49 -7.95 -2.27
C LYS A 215 18.87 -9.32 -2.55
N LYS A 216 19.26 -9.93 -3.68
CA LYS A 216 18.91 -11.33 -3.98
C LYS A 216 19.64 -12.25 -3.00
N ARG A 217 19.00 -13.35 -2.61
CA ARG A 217 19.63 -14.42 -1.82
C ARG A 217 20.90 -14.91 -2.51
N SER A 218 21.96 -15.16 -1.74
CA SER A 218 23.13 -15.93 -2.18
C SER A 218 23.09 -17.34 -1.60
N GLU A 219 23.97 -18.23 -2.08
CA GLU A 219 24.15 -19.55 -1.47
C GLU A 219 24.60 -19.48 -0.01
N SER A 220 25.31 -18.40 0.36
CA SER A 220 25.98 -18.24 1.65
C SER A 220 25.17 -17.49 2.71
N GLU A 221 24.18 -16.69 2.34
CA GLU A 221 23.44 -15.86 3.30
C GLU A 221 22.05 -15.46 2.76
N PRO A 222 20.98 -15.50 3.59
CA PRO A 222 19.69 -14.91 3.22
C PRO A 222 19.80 -13.39 3.04
N GLY A 223 18.98 -12.83 2.16
CA GLY A 223 18.79 -11.38 2.02
C GLY A 223 17.63 -10.87 2.88
N LEU A 224 17.41 -9.55 2.88
CA LEU A 224 16.32 -8.89 3.63
C LEU A 224 14.95 -9.58 3.45
N ALA A 225 14.56 -9.89 2.21
CA ALA A 225 13.27 -10.52 1.92
C ALA A 225 13.11 -11.89 2.60
N GLN A 226 14.16 -12.71 2.57
CA GLN A 226 14.15 -14.03 3.19
C GLN A 226 14.09 -13.92 4.71
N VAL A 227 14.87 -13.01 5.30
CA VAL A 227 14.82 -12.73 6.75
C VAL A 227 13.42 -12.28 7.19
N ALA A 228 12.74 -11.44 6.39
CA ALA A 228 11.39 -11.00 6.69
C ALA A 228 10.38 -12.17 6.67
N LEU A 229 10.47 -13.08 5.70
CA LEU A 229 9.61 -14.27 5.63
C LEU A 229 9.83 -15.23 6.80
N GLU A 230 11.08 -15.39 7.24
CA GLU A 230 11.48 -16.26 8.35
C GLU A 230 11.11 -15.70 9.73
N ARG A 231 10.72 -14.42 9.82
CA ARG A 231 10.31 -13.76 11.05
C ARG A 231 8.79 -13.70 11.17
N ASP A 232 8.26 -14.28 12.26
CA ASP A 232 6.82 -14.28 12.55
C ASP A 232 6.31 -12.92 13.07
N ASP A 233 7.22 -12.05 13.55
CA ASP A 233 6.91 -10.71 14.06
C ASP A 233 6.90 -9.62 12.99
N VAL A 234 7.10 -9.99 11.72
CA VAL A 234 7.14 -9.05 10.58
C VAL A 234 5.93 -9.22 9.69
N ILE A 235 5.30 -8.10 9.34
CA ILE A 235 4.25 -8.01 8.32
C ILE A 235 4.87 -7.82 6.93
N ILE A 236 4.33 -8.52 5.95
CA ILE A 236 4.88 -8.60 4.59
C ILE A 236 4.04 -7.77 3.64
N GLN A 237 4.53 -6.67 3.08
CA GLN A 237 3.84 -5.98 1.98
C GLN A 237 4.29 -6.56 0.65
N LEU A 238 3.34 -6.93 -0.23
CA LEU A 238 3.62 -7.62 -1.49
C LEU A 238 2.76 -7.04 -2.63
N ILE A 239 3.34 -6.96 -3.82
CA ILE A 239 2.60 -6.63 -5.04
C ILE A 239 2.20 -7.93 -5.75
N ILE A 240 0.89 -8.10 -6.01
CA ILE A 240 0.34 -9.29 -6.67
C ILE A 240 -0.39 -8.85 -7.94
N ASP A 241 0.32 -8.87 -9.07
CA ASP A 241 -0.21 -8.40 -10.36
C ASP A 241 0.27 -9.17 -11.59
N GLU A 242 1.11 -10.19 -11.40
CA GLU A 242 1.83 -10.97 -12.44
C GLU A 242 2.82 -10.18 -13.31
N VAL A 243 3.16 -8.97 -12.87
CA VAL A 243 4.08 -8.06 -13.57
C VAL A 243 5.37 -7.90 -12.78
N HIS A 244 5.25 -7.66 -11.47
CA HIS A 244 6.38 -7.41 -10.57
C HIS A 244 7.13 -8.67 -10.21
N LEU A 245 6.39 -9.77 -9.99
CA LEU A 245 6.90 -11.04 -9.51
C LEU A 245 6.26 -12.18 -10.29
N ASP A 246 7.05 -13.23 -10.49
CA ASP A 246 6.55 -14.49 -11.03
C ASP A 246 5.56 -15.14 -10.04
N SER A 247 4.51 -15.77 -10.57
CA SER A 247 3.44 -16.33 -9.75
C SER A 247 3.93 -17.46 -8.83
N GLU A 248 4.92 -18.25 -9.24
CA GLU A 248 5.49 -19.30 -8.37
C GLU A 248 6.16 -18.69 -7.13
N LEU A 249 6.88 -17.59 -7.31
CA LEU A 249 7.53 -16.86 -6.20
C LEU A 249 6.49 -16.24 -5.26
N VAL A 250 5.41 -15.67 -5.81
CA VAL A 250 4.29 -15.14 -5.03
C VAL A 250 3.64 -16.25 -4.21
N ILE A 251 3.24 -17.36 -4.84
CA ILE A 251 2.62 -18.51 -4.19
C ILE A 251 3.53 -19.06 -3.07
N HIS A 252 4.83 -19.18 -3.33
CA HIS A 252 5.80 -19.65 -2.34
C HIS A 252 5.92 -18.70 -1.15
N SER A 253 5.88 -17.39 -1.39
CA SER A 253 5.95 -16.37 -0.34
C SER A 253 4.70 -16.39 0.54
N LEU A 254 3.51 -16.42 -0.07
CA LEU A 254 2.23 -16.43 0.64
C LEU A 254 2.07 -17.66 1.55
N LYS A 255 2.60 -18.82 1.13
CA LYS A 255 2.63 -20.03 1.97
C LYS A 255 3.49 -19.90 3.23
N GLN A 256 4.45 -18.96 3.25
CA GLN A 256 5.34 -18.73 4.40
C GLN A 256 4.85 -17.64 5.35
N CYS A 257 3.91 -16.80 4.93
CA CYS A 257 3.38 -15.70 5.75
C CYS A 257 1.84 -15.68 5.86
N PRO A 258 1.15 -16.82 6.04
CA PRO A 258 -0.31 -16.82 6.18
C PRO A 258 -0.74 -15.92 7.33
N GLY A 259 -1.77 -15.10 7.12
CA GLY A 259 -2.24 -14.12 8.11
C GLY A 259 -1.32 -12.92 8.35
N ARG A 260 -0.16 -12.83 7.68
CA ARG A 260 0.87 -11.79 7.92
C ARG A 260 1.24 -10.96 6.69
N PHE A 261 0.50 -11.06 5.59
CA PHE A 261 0.80 -10.28 4.37
C PHE A 261 -0.26 -9.22 4.07
N ILE A 262 0.17 -8.07 3.56
CA ILE A 262 -0.65 -6.98 3.06
C ILE A 262 -0.39 -6.87 1.56
N VAL A 263 -1.44 -6.70 0.78
CA VAL A 263 -1.29 -6.48 -0.66
C VAL A 263 -1.44 -4.99 -0.97
N THR A 264 -0.53 -4.50 -1.80
CA THR A 264 -0.61 -3.17 -2.41
C THR A 264 -0.37 -3.29 -3.90
N ASN A 265 -0.81 -2.30 -4.68
CA ASN A 265 -0.46 -2.20 -6.09
C ASN A 265 0.73 -1.27 -6.34
N ASP A 266 1.28 -0.61 -5.31
CA ASP A 266 2.33 0.39 -5.47
C ASP A 266 1.95 1.40 -6.58
N ALA A 267 0.69 1.85 -6.52
CA ALA A 267 0.02 2.39 -7.70
C ALA A 267 0.69 3.70 -8.17
N VAL A 268 0.84 3.85 -9.48
CA VAL A 268 1.38 5.06 -10.11
C VAL A 268 0.30 5.88 -10.78
N SER A 269 0.62 7.12 -11.15
CA SER A 269 -0.32 8.10 -11.70
C SER A 269 -1.18 7.58 -12.87
N ALA A 270 -0.67 6.63 -13.66
CA ALA A 270 -1.37 5.98 -14.75
C ALA A 270 -2.53 5.04 -14.31
N ALA A 271 -2.49 4.52 -13.08
CA ALA A 271 -3.53 3.65 -12.53
C ALA A 271 -4.90 4.34 -12.56
N GLY A 272 -5.93 3.62 -13.02
CA GLY A 272 -7.28 4.17 -13.20
C GLY A 272 -7.45 5.09 -14.42
N VAL A 273 -6.43 5.25 -15.28
CA VAL A 273 -6.52 6.01 -16.55
C VAL A 273 -6.34 5.10 -17.75
N GLY A 274 -5.23 4.35 -17.80
CA GLY A 274 -4.88 3.49 -18.92
C GLY A 274 -3.46 3.71 -19.43
N GLU A 275 -3.20 3.27 -20.66
CA GLU A 275 -1.89 3.36 -21.30
C GLU A 275 -1.52 4.80 -21.68
N GLY A 276 -0.23 5.09 -21.73
CA GLY A 276 0.27 6.43 -22.05
C GLY A 276 1.60 6.75 -21.39
N VAL A 277 1.93 8.05 -21.36
CA VAL A 277 3.10 8.59 -20.66
C VAL A 277 2.62 9.45 -19.50
N PHE A 278 3.18 9.21 -18.32
CA PHE A 278 2.76 9.86 -17.09
C PHE A 278 3.96 10.23 -16.24
N ALA A 279 3.79 11.24 -15.38
CA ALA A 279 4.80 11.61 -14.41
C ALA A 279 4.93 10.55 -13.31
N PHE A 280 6.16 10.31 -12.87
CA PHE A 280 6.54 9.56 -11.68
C PHE A 280 7.68 10.33 -11.01
N GLY A 281 7.33 11.18 -10.05
CA GLY A 281 8.23 12.21 -9.55
C GLY A 281 8.74 13.13 -10.67
N GLU A 282 10.06 13.34 -10.72
CA GLU A 282 10.70 14.20 -11.75
C GLU A 282 10.96 13.47 -13.08
N THR A 283 10.53 12.22 -13.21
CA THR A 283 10.74 11.39 -14.41
C THR A 283 9.41 11.04 -15.07
N ASP A 284 9.47 10.66 -16.34
CA ASP A 284 8.32 10.10 -17.05
C ASP A 284 8.40 8.57 -17.06
N ILE A 285 7.25 7.94 -16.88
CA ILE A 285 7.03 6.50 -17.07
C ILE A 285 6.13 6.27 -18.28
N LYS A 286 6.39 5.18 -18.98
CA LYS A 286 5.54 4.68 -20.06
C LYS A 286 4.73 3.49 -19.56
N VAL A 287 3.44 3.50 -19.84
CA VAL A 287 2.52 2.39 -19.54
C VAL A 287 2.03 1.76 -20.82
N GLU A 288 2.31 0.47 -20.98
CA GLU A 288 1.91 -0.33 -22.14
C GLU A 288 1.72 -1.80 -21.69
N ASN A 289 0.67 -2.47 -22.17
CA ASN A 289 0.33 -3.86 -21.85
C ASN A 289 0.26 -4.13 -20.33
N GLY A 290 -0.29 -3.18 -19.58
CA GLY A 290 -0.43 -3.29 -18.12
C GLY A 290 0.88 -3.21 -17.33
N ARG A 291 1.98 -2.76 -17.95
CA ARG A 291 3.30 -2.59 -17.33
C ARG A 291 3.69 -1.12 -17.34
N ALA A 292 4.10 -0.61 -16.19
CA ALA A 292 4.70 0.71 -16.06
C ALA A 292 6.23 0.58 -16.00
N THR A 293 6.92 1.29 -16.89
CA THR A 293 8.38 1.29 -16.94
C THR A 293 8.93 2.70 -17.13
N GLY A 294 10.07 2.99 -16.52
CA GLY A 294 10.92 4.10 -16.91
C GLY A 294 11.36 3.99 -18.38
N MET A 295 11.89 5.09 -18.92
CA MET A 295 12.36 5.13 -20.31
C MET A 295 13.54 4.17 -20.58
N ASP A 296 14.23 3.73 -19.53
CA ASP A 296 15.30 2.73 -19.55
C ASP A 296 14.81 1.27 -19.43
N GLY A 297 13.49 1.07 -19.29
CA GLY A 297 12.85 -0.23 -19.12
C GLY A 297 12.76 -0.72 -17.67
N THR A 298 13.24 0.03 -16.69
CA THR A 298 13.11 -0.30 -15.26
C THR A 298 11.62 -0.26 -14.86
N LEU A 299 11.13 -1.26 -14.13
CA LEU A 299 9.74 -1.26 -13.63
C LEU A 299 9.49 -0.09 -12.66
N ALA A 300 8.34 0.57 -12.81
CA ALA A 300 7.98 1.76 -12.05
C ALA A 300 6.56 1.66 -11.46
N GLY A 301 6.47 1.09 -10.25
CA GLY A 301 5.22 0.80 -9.55
C GLY A 301 4.19 0.03 -10.39
N GLY A 302 2.94 0.00 -9.93
CA GLY A 302 1.87 -0.78 -10.56
C GLY A 302 0.72 0.03 -11.15
N VAL A 303 0.04 -0.59 -12.12
CA VAL A 303 -1.22 -0.09 -12.71
C VAL A 303 -2.38 -1.08 -12.55
N GLY A 304 -2.16 -2.13 -11.75
CA GLY A 304 -3.17 -3.12 -11.40
C GLY A 304 -4.22 -2.58 -10.42
N THR A 305 -5.18 -3.43 -10.07
CA THR A 305 -6.20 -3.14 -9.05
C THR A 305 -6.18 -4.21 -7.97
N LEU A 306 -6.61 -3.84 -6.75
CA LEU A 306 -6.73 -4.79 -5.64
C LEU A 306 -7.77 -5.88 -5.95
N ASP A 307 -8.80 -5.57 -6.75
CA ASP A 307 -9.74 -6.55 -7.31
C ASP A 307 -9.01 -7.63 -8.13
N LYS A 308 -8.05 -7.23 -8.98
CA LYS A 308 -7.23 -8.19 -9.76
C LYS A 308 -6.36 -9.02 -8.80
N SER A 309 -5.74 -8.39 -7.81
CA SER A 309 -4.91 -9.10 -6.84
C SER A 309 -5.70 -10.14 -6.04
N LEU A 310 -6.95 -9.84 -5.65
CA LEU A 310 -7.84 -10.81 -4.99
C LEU A 310 -8.16 -12.01 -5.89
N LYS A 311 -8.44 -11.79 -7.18
CA LYS A 311 -8.68 -12.87 -8.13
C LYS A 311 -7.46 -13.76 -8.32
N LEU A 312 -6.28 -13.16 -8.44
CA LEU A 312 -5.02 -13.90 -8.52
C LEU A 312 -4.80 -14.73 -7.24
N MET A 313 -4.99 -14.15 -6.05
CA MET A 313 -4.86 -14.90 -4.80
C MET A 313 -5.84 -16.08 -4.70
N TRP A 314 -7.07 -15.91 -5.20
CA TRP A 314 -8.04 -17.00 -5.29
C TRP A 314 -7.57 -18.11 -6.23
N GLU A 315 -7.08 -17.77 -7.42
CA GLU A 315 -6.50 -18.71 -8.38
C GLU A 315 -5.27 -19.42 -7.83
N TYR A 316 -4.49 -18.74 -6.99
CA TYR A 316 -3.32 -19.26 -6.29
C TYR A 316 -3.67 -20.16 -5.09
N GLY A 317 -4.95 -20.28 -4.75
CA GLY A 317 -5.45 -21.11 -3.66
C GLY A 317 -5.23 -20.51 -2.26
N VAL A 318 -5.09 -19.19 -2.17
CA VAL A 318 -5.07 -18.47 -0.88
C VAL A 318 -6.46 -18.53 -0.26
N GLY A 319 -6.53 -18.74 1.06
CA GLY A 319 -7.78 -18.71 1.81
C GLY A 319 -8.49 -17.37 1.62
N LEU A 320 -9.80 -17.39 1.38
CA LEU A 320 -10.54 -16.20 0.98
C LEU A 320 -10.51 -15.11 2.05
N GLU A 321 -10.66 -15.48 3.32
CA GLU A 321 -10.59 -14.58 4.47
C GLU A 321 -9.21 -13.91 4.53
N ASP A 322 -8.13 -14.68 4.39
CA ASP A 322 -6.76 -14.17 4.42
C ASP A 322 -6.48 -13.21 3.25
N ALA A 323 -7.01 -13.53 2.07
CA ALA A 323 -6.93 -12.67 0.89
C ALA A 323 -7.70 -11.36 1.09
N ILE A 324 -8.94 -11.41 1.60
CA ILE A 324 -9.74 -10.21 1.87
C ILE A 324 -9.09 -9.36 2.95
N ASP A 325 -8.65 -9.97 4.06
CA ASP A 325 -8.01 -9.28 5.17
C ASP A 325 -6.72 -8.57 4.74
N SER A 326 -5.97 -9.15 3.79
CA SER A 326 -4.72 -8.56 3.27
C SER A 326 -4.89 -7.21 2.57
N VAL A 327 -6.07 -6.90 2.06
CA VAL A 327 -6.40 -5.64 1.40
C VAL A 327 -7.42 -4.80 2.18
N THR A 328 -7.83 -5.24 3.38
CA THR A 328 -8.87 -4.57 4.18
C THR A 328 -8.43 -4.37 5.63
N SER A 329 -8.70 -5.34 6.51
CA SER A 329 -8.52 -5.22 7.96
C SER A 329 -7.05 -5.17 8.39
N ARG A 330 -6.18 -5.99 7.78
CA ARG A 330 -4.76 -6.09 8.14
C ARG A 330 -3.94 -4.83 7.87
N PRO A 331 -4.06 -4.16 6.70
CA PRO A 331 -3.42 -2.86 6.52
C PRO A 331 -3.93 -1.78 7.47
N ALA A 332 -5.22 -1.80 7.82
CA ALA A 332 -5.78 -0.91 8.83
C ALA A 332 -5.19 -1.18 10.23
N ASP A 333 -5.06 -2.46 10.61
CA ASP A 333 -4.49 -2.88 11.89
C ASP A 333 -3.02 -2.51 12.01
N LEU A 334 -2.22 -2.66 10.95
CA LEU A 334 -0.81 -2.24 10.95
C LEU A 334 -0.66 -0.74 11.23
N MET A 335 -1.65 0.07 10.85
CA MET A 335 -1.69 1.52 11.05
C MET A 335 -2.43 1.95 12.33
N ASP A 336 -2.75 1.01 13.22
CA ASP A 336 -3.54 1.25 14.45
C ASP A 336 -4.91 1.91 14.16
N MET A 337 -5.55 1.52 13.04
CA MET A 337 -6.82 2.04 12.54
C MET A 337 -7.87 0.93 12.39
N GLY A 338 -7.94 -0.01 13.34
CA GLY A 338 -8.76 -1.23 13.24
C GLY A 338 -10.28 -1.02 13.05
N GLN A 339 -10.79 0.20 13.19
CA GLN A 339 -12.15 0.55 12.78
C GLN A 339 -12.34 0.60 11.25
N LEU A 340 -11.26 0.69 10.47
CA LEU A 340 -11.28 0.65 9.00
C LEU A 340 -11.07 -0.78 8.49
N GLY A 341 -11.39 -1.01 7.22
CA GLY A 341 -11.16 -2.31 6.58
C GLY A 341 -12.01 -3.45 7.13
N ARG A 342 -13.06 -3.14 7.90
CA ARG A 342 -14.03 -4.11 8.41
C ARG A 342 -15.42 -3.69 8.00
N LEU A 343 -16.23 -4.68 7.62
CA LEU A 343 -17.61 -4.45 7.24
C LEU A 343 -18.47 -4.56 8.49
N ASP A 344 -19.16 -3.47 8.81
CA ASP A 344 -20.19 -3.40 9.84
C ASP A 344 -21.25 -2.37 9.41
N LEU A 345 -22.31 -2.22 10.20
CA LEU A 345 -23.32 -1.19 9.99
C LEU A 345 -22.68 0.20 9.91
N GLY A 346 -23.04 0.95 8.87
CA GLY A 346 -22.48 2.27 8.58
C GLY A 346 -21.24 2.26 7.68
N SER A 347 -20.61 1.10 7.44
CA SER A 347 -19.45 0.98 6.55
C SER A 347 -19.85 1.06 5.07
N PRO A 348 -19.00 1.64 4.21
CA PRO A 348 -19.07 1.42 2.77
C PRO A 348 -18.90 -0.06 2.45
N VAL A 349 -19.59 -0.53 1.41
CA VAL A 349 -19.62 -1.94 1.03
C VAL A 349 -19.49 -2.10 -0.47
N GLN A 350 -18.75 -3.12 -0.87
CA GLN A 350 -18.54 -3.49 -2.26
C GLN A 350 -18.76 -4.99 -2.47
N ILE A 351 -18.97 -5.38 -3.73
CA ILE A 351 -19.22 -6.75 -4.12
C ILE A 351 -17.98 -7.34 -4.77
N LEU A 352 -17.47 -8.42 -4.19
CA LEU A 352 -16.44 -9.26 -4.78
C LEU A 352 -17.09 -10.40 -5.58
N SER A 353 -16.67 -10.55 -6.83
CA SER A 353 -17.03 -11.67 -7.70
C SER A 353 -15.74 -12.36 -8.15
N LEU A 354 -15.57 -13.61 -7.73
CA LEU A 354 -14.43 -14.47 -8.04
C LEU A 354 -14.80 -15.53 -9.09
#